data_AF-A0A929ZKV5-F1
#
_entry.id   AF-A0A929ZKV5-F1
#
_cell.length_a   1.000
_cell.length_b   1.000
_cell.length_c   1.000
_cell.angle_alpha   90.00
_cell.angle_beta   90.00
_cell.angle_gamma   90.00
#
_symmetry.space_group_name_H-M   'P 1'
#
loop_
_entity.id
_entity.type
_entity.pdbx_description
1 polymer ?
#
loop_
_entity_poly.entity_id
_entity_poly.type
_entity_poly.pdbx_seq_one_letter_code
_entity_poly.pdbx_strand_id
1 'polypeptide(L)'
;YTYGKDAGRKFQLDNVRDINYRTEETPTESTNINNGHKYTYDANGNLVYINTSRIKKDGKEDDKATEQKYRWDEENRLLAADENGFVSNYWYDADGERTVKTSGENEAIYVNSEFSGGNTGTARFSLYVSPYLVAGQGGKYTKHIYVGSQRIVSKLGDLASYGADPRRIPYAGNEADGVTVDYKVKYSQQLQSIKDNYKAFDQPYNGKD
;
A
#
# COMPACT_ATOMS: atom_id res chain seq x y z
N TYR A 1 -6.74 22.41 -12.46
CA TYR A 1 -7.24 21.57 -11.35
C TYR A 1 -8.30 22.35 -10.59
N THR A 2 -9.13 21.67 -9.80
CA THR A 2 -10.17 22.30 -8.96
C THR A 2 -10.18 21.65 -7.57
N TYR A 3 -10.71 22.38 -6.59
CA TYR A 3 -10.86 21.92 -5.20
C TYR A 3 -12.34 21.69 -4.85
N GLY A 4 -12.58 20.97 -3.76
CA GLY A 4 -13.89 20.82 -3.14
C GLY A 4 -14.54 22.17 -2.83
N LYS A 5 -15.84 22.28 -3.12
CA LYS A 5 -16.61 23.53 -2.99
C LYS A 5 -17.23 23.73 -1.60
N ASP A 6 -17.23 22.70 -0.75
CA ASP A 6 -17.83 22.74 0.58
C ASP A 6 -16.93 23.44 1.60
N ALA A 7 -17.54 24.10 2.59
CA ALA A 7 -16.83 24.66 3.74
C ALA A 7 -16.07 23.54 4.48
N GLY A 8 -14.77 23.74 4.71
CA GLY A 8 -13.88 22.74 5.32
C GLY A 8 -13.17 21.81 4.32
N ARG A 9 -13.59 21.76 3.04
CA ARG A 9 -12.99 20.91 1.99
C ARG A 9 -12.16 21.65 0.94
N LYS A 10 -11.90 22.94 1.16
CA LYS A 10 -11.21 23.84 0.20
C LYS A 10 -9.78 23.42 -0.20
N PHE A 11 -9.16 22.50 0.53
CA PHE A 11 -7.81 21.98 0.23
C PHE A 11 -7.84 20.56 -0.34
N GLN A 12 -9.02 19.94 -0.45
CA GLN A 12 -9.20 18.63 -1.09
C GLN A 12 -9.31 18.84 -2.60
N LEU A 13 -8.46 18.17 -3.37
CA LEU A 13 -8.54 18.21 -4.83
C LEU A 13 -9.83 17.53 -5.27
N ASP A 14 -10.60 18.12 -6.16
CA ASP A 14 -11.76 17.45 -6.77
C ASP A 14 -11.34 16.76 -8.06
N ASN A 15 -10.71 17.54 -8.95
CA ASN A 15 -10.15 17.01 -10.18
C ASN A 15 -8.89 17.76 -10.65
N VAL A 16 -8.03 17.02 -11.35
CA VAL A 16 -6.88 17.56 -12.09
C VAL A 16 -7.03 17.10 -13.54
N ARG A 17 -6.92 18.01 -14.50
CA ARG A 17 -6.79 17.67 -15.92
C ARG A 17 -5.42 18.11 -16.38
N ASP A 18 -4.69 17.19 -16.96
CA ASP A 18 -3.41 17.44 -17.59
C ASP A 18 -3.58 17.38 -19.11
N ILE A 19 -3.23 18.46 -19.78
CA ILE A 19 -3.23 18.58 -21.24
C ILE A 19 -1.75 18.70 -21.61
N ASN A 20 -1.19 17.59 -22.11
CA ASN A 20 0.22 17.42 -22.52
C ASN A 20 1.19 16.99 -21.42
N TYR A 21 1.38 15.68 -21.27
CA TYR A 21 2.48 15.13 -20.50
C TYR A 21 3.82 15.38 -21.22
N ARG A 22 4.50 16.47 -20.83
CA ARG A 22 5.92 16.80 -21.08
C ARG A 22 6.44 16.53 -22.50
N THR A 23 6.37 17.55 -23.34
CA THR A 23 7.39 17.80 -24.37
C THR A 23 7.80 19.27 -24.29
N GLU A 24 9.09 19.58 -24.44
CA GLU A 24 9.59 20.97 -24.58
C GLU A 24 9.14 21.63 -25.89
N GLU A 25 8.53 20.86 -26.79
CA GLU A 25 8.00 21.34 -28.07
C GLU A 25 6.58 21.92 -27.95
N THR A 26 6.28 22.88 -28.83
CA THR A 26 4.94 23.48 -28.94
C THR A 26 3.92 22.37 -29.26
N PRO A 27 2.89 22.15 -28.42
CA PRO A 27 1.90 21.10 -28.65
C PRO A 27 1.20 21.29 -30.00
N THR A 28 1.21 20.26 -30.84
CA THR A 28 0.38 20.20 -32.06
C THR A 28 -0.95 19.55 -31.72
N GLU A 29 -2.04 19.86 -32.44
CA GLU A 29 -3.40 19.33 -32.14
C GLU A 29 -3.45 17.79 -32.01
N SER A 30 -2.50 17.07 -32.61
CA SER A 30 -2.33 15.62 -32.58
C SER A 30 -1.61 15.05 -31.34
N THR A 31 -1.18 15.90 -30.39
CA THR A 31 -0.43 15.50 -29.17
C THR A 31 -1.22 15.59 -27.86
N ASN A 32 -2.49 15.97 -27.91
CA ASN A 32 -3.33 16.14 -26.73
C ASN A 32 -3.71 14.78 -26.09
N ILE A 33 -2.82 14.21 -25.27
CA ILE A 33 -3.21 13.21 -24.27
C ILE A 33 -3.82 14.00 -23.12
N ASN A 34 -5.13 13.86 -22.94
CA ASN A 34 -5.84 14.44 -21.80
C ASN A 34 -5.97 13.35 -20.72
N ASN A 35 -5.25 13.53 -19.62
CA ASN A 35 -5.39 12.67 -18.45
C ASN A 35 -6.21 13.42 -17.39
N GLY A 36 -7.32 12.82 -16.97
CA GLY A 36 -8.14 13.33 -15.88
C GLY A 36 -7.86 12.53 -14.61
N HIS A 37 -7.66 13.20 -13.48
CA HIS A 37 -7.68 12.59 -12.16
C HIS A 37 -8.88 13.09 -11.41
N LYS A 38 -9.67 12.18 -10.84
CA LYS A 38 -10.78 12.48 -9.94
C LYS A 38 -10.51 11.88 -8.57
N TYR A 39 -10.72 12.67 -7.54
CA TYR A 39 -10.44 12.30 -6.15
C TYR A 39 -11.74 12.24 -5.35
N THR A 40 -11.78 11.35 -4.37
CA THR A 40 -12.92 11.20 -3.46
C THR A 40 -12.42 10.98 -2.04
N TYR A 41 -13.19 11.47 -1.07
CA TYR A 41 -12.79 11.49 0.34
C TYR A 41 -13.93 10.96 1.22
N ASP A 42 -13.59 10.38 2.37
CA ASP A 42 -14.56 10.04 3.41
C ASP A 42 -15.03 11.28 4.20
N ALA A 43 -15.87 11.05 5.22
CA ALA A 43 -16.41 12.10 6.08
C ALA A 43 -15.33 12.81 6.92
N ASN A 44 -14.26 12.10 7.29
CA ASN A 44 -13.12 12.64 8.04
C ASN A 44 -12.14 13.38 7.13
N GLY A 45 -12.32 13.28 5.82
CA GLY A 45 -11.51 13.94 4.81
C GLY A 45 -10.30 13.13 4.36
N ASN A 46 -10.24 11.83 4.68
CA ASN A 46 -9.21 10.95 4.16
C ASN A 46 -9.51 10.60 2.70
N LEU A 47 -8.47 10.55 1.87
CA LEU A 47 -8.59 10.17 0.46
C LEU A 47 -8.97 8.69 0.38
N VAL A 48 -10.07 8.34 -0.28
CA VAL A 48 -10.54 6.95 -0.39
C VAL A 48 -10.46 6.38 -1.79
N TYR A 49 -10.49 7.22 -2.83
CA TYR A 49 -10.37 6.73 -4.20
C TYR A 49 -9.87 7.80 -5.18
N ILE A 50 -8.97 7.37 -6.06
CA ILE A 50 -8.49 8.10 -7.23
C ILE A 50 -8.87 7.31 -8.47
N ASN A 51 -9.54 7.99 -9.41
CA ASN A 51 -9.71 7.50 -10.76
C ASN A 51 -8.86 8.31 -11.74
N THR A 52 -8.10 7.65 -12.60
CA THR A 52 -7.40 8.27 -13.72
C THR A 52 -8.08 7.88 -15.02
N SER A 53 -8.65 8.87 -15.73
CA SER A 53 -9.10 8.71 -17.11
C SER A 53 -8.02 9.12 -18.09
N ARG A 54 -8.04 8.54 -19.29
CA ARG A 54 -7.11 8.84 -20.39
C ARG A 54 -7.83 8.92 -21.72
N ILE A 55 -7.61 10.00 -22.46
CA ILE A 55 -7.99 10.07 -23.88
C ILE A 55 -6.80 9.66 -24.75
N LYS A 56 -6.99 8.67 -25.61
CA LYS A 56 -5.98 8.14 -26.54
C LYS A 56 -5.93 8.97 -27.82
N LYS A 57 -4.84 8.84 -28.59
CA LYS A 57 -4.64 9.56 -29.86
C LYS A 57 -5.74 9.32 -30.90
N ASP A 58 -6.40 8.17 -30.85
CA ASP A 58 -7.53 7.83 -31.73
C ASP A 58 -8.87 8.41 -31.24
N GLY A 59 -8.85 9.29 -30.24
CA GLY A 59 -10.03 9.91 -29.65
C GLY A 59 -10.82 9.01 -28.70
N LYS A 60 -10.39 7.76 -28.48
CA LYS A 60 -11.05 6.85 -27.54
C LYS A 60 -10.75 7.24 -26.10
N GLU A 61 -11.80 7.29 -25.30
CA GLU A 61 -11.72 7.55 -23.87
C GLU A 61 -11.59 6.23 -23.10
N ASP A 62 -10.69 6.24 -22.13
CA ASP A 62 -10.53 5.20 -21.13
C ASP A 62 -10.85 5.84 -19.78
N ASP A 63 -12.11 5.70 -19.34
CA ASP A 63 -12.63 6.37 -18.15
C ASP A 63 -11.95 5.90 -16.85
N LYS A 64 -11.31 4.74 -16.88
CA LYS A 64 -10.69 4.07 -15.71
C LYS A 64 -9.35 3.44 -16.08
N ALA A 65 -8.49 4.24 -16.71
CA ALA A 65 -7.17 3.80 -17.12
C ALA A 65 -6.33 3.29 -15.93
N THR A 66 -6.44 3.93 -14.76
CA THR A 66 -5.96 3.39 -13.49
C THR A 66 -6.86 3.79 -12.33
N GLU A 67 -6.95 2.91 -11.34
CA GLU A 67 -7.70 3.14 -10.10
C GLU A 67 -6.79 2.93 -8.89
N GLN A 68 -6.98 3.78 -7.86
CA GLN A 68 -6.35 3.60 -6.55
C GLN A 68 -7.44 3.72 -5.48
N LYS A 69 -7.50 2.78 -4.54
CA LYS A 69 -8.45 2.78 -3.43
C LYS A 69 -7.69 2.74 -2.11
N TYR A 70 -8.23 3.40 -1.09
CA TYR A 70 -7.61 3.49 0.24
C TYR A 70 -8.64 3.20 1.32
N ARG A 71 -8.20 2.47 2.34
CA ARG A 71 -9.01 2.15 3.52
C ARG A 71 -8.33 2.69 4.77
N TRP A 72 -9.09 3.37 5.60
CA TRP A 72 -8.64 4.00 6.83
C TRP A 72 -9.34 3.39 8.03
N ASP A 73 -8.72 3.45 9.21
CA ASP A 73 -9.38 3.17 10.47
C ASP A 73 -10.02 4.44 11.07
N GLU A 74 -10.70 4.27 12.19
CA GLU A 74 -11.42 5.34 12.90
C GLU A 74 -10.48 6.44 13.42
N GLU A 75 -9.19 6.14 13.58
CA GLU A 75 -8.16 7.07 14.03
C GLU A 75 -7.44 7.77 12.85
N ASN A 76 -7.96 7.63 11.63
CA ASN A 76 -7.39 8.18 10.38
C ASN A 76 -6.01 7.61 10.03
N ARG A 77 -5.74 6.34 10.37
CA ARG A 77 -4.56 5.61 9.92
C ARG A 77 -4.90 4.74 8.72
N LEU A 78 -4.01 4.72 7.73
CA LEU A 78 -4.21 3.95 6.50
C LEU A 78 -4.06 2.45 6.82
N LEU A 79 -5.13 1.66 6.68
CA LEU A 79 -5.12 0.21 6.87
C LEU A 79 -4.68 -0.54 5.61
N ALA A 80 -5.12 -0.08 4.44
CA ALA A 80 -4.77 -0.71 3.17
C ALA A 80 -4.87 0.25 1.98
N ALA A 81 -4.13 -0.07 0.93
CA ALA A 81 -4.18 0.62 -0.35
C ALA A 81 -4.21 -0.40 -1.49
N ASP A 82 -5.18 -0.27 -2.39
CA ASP A 82 -5.23 -0.98 -3.68
C ASP A 82 -4.72 -0.03 -4.76
N GLU A 83 -3.63 -0.41 -5.43
CA GLU A 83 -3.10 0.30 -6.58
C GLU A 83 -3.24 -0.59 -7.81
N ASN A 84 -4.35 -0.46 -8.52
CA ASN A 84 -4.64 -1.22 -9.74
C ASN A 84 -4.54 -2.75 -9.56
N GLY A 85 -5.08 -3.28 -8.47
CA GLY A 85 -5.08 -4.70 -8.10
C GLY A 85 -3.94 -5.11 -7.16
N PHE A 86 -2.96 -4.24 -6.92
CA PHE A 86 -1.88 -4.48 -5.96
C PHE A 86 -2.25 -3.93 -4.59
N VAL A 87 -2.57 -4.83 -3.65
CA VAL A 87 -3.03 -4.44 -2.31
C VAL A 87 -1.88 -4.45 -1.31
N SER A 88 -1.57 -3.29 -0.74
CA SER A 88 -0.71 -3.16 0.43
C SER A 88 -1.53 -3.08 1.72
N ASN A 89 -1.06 -3.70 2.80
CA ASN A 89 -1.70 -3.65 4.12
C ASN A 89 -0.72 -3.08 5.15
N TYR A 90 -1.25 -2.39 6.16
CA TYR A 90 -0.47 -1.66 7.15
C TYR A 90 -0.99 -1.96 8.56
N TRP A 91 -0.07 -2.15 9.51
CA TRP A 91 -0.36 -2.30 10.93
C TRP A 91 0.43 -1.28 11.74
N TYR A 92 -0.18 -0.86 12.84
CA TYR A 92 0.35 0.14 13.74
C TYR A 92 0.40 -0.42 15.16
N ASP A 93 1.30 0.11 15.97
CA ASP A 93 1.25 -0.09 17.42
C ASP A 93 0.21 0.84 18.08
N ALA A 94 0.15 0.79 19.40
CA ALA A 94 -0.80 1.58 20.20
C ALA A 94 -0.50 3.09 20.14
N ASP A 95 0.73 3.49 19.83
CA ASP A 95 1.14 4.88 19.70
C ASP A 95 0.87 5.41 18.26
N GLY A 96 0.42 4.55 17.36
CA GLY A 96 0.14 4.88 15.97
C GLY A 96 1.36 4.85 15.06
N GLU A 97 2.50 4.31 15.51
CA GLU A 97 3.66 4.11 14.66
C GLU A 97 3.46 2.85 13.80
N ARG A 98 3.78 2.93 12.51
CA ARG A 98 3.63 1.79 11.61
C ARG A 98 4.67 0.72 11.96
N THR A 99 4.20 -0.46 12.35
CA THR A 99 5.04 -1.61 12.71
C THR A 99 5.22 -2.58 11.54
N VAL A 100 4.19 -2.80 10.72
CA VAL A 100 4.26 -3.74 9.60
C VAL A 100 3.65 -3.14 8.34
N LYS A 101 4.30 -3.41 7.22
CA LYS A 101 3.71 -3.28 5.88
C LYS A 101 3.80 -4.63 5.18
N THR A 102 2.71 -5.12 4.62
CA THR A 102 2.74 -6.21 3.63
C THR A 102 2.34 -5.66 2.27
N SER A 103 2.89 -6.24 1.21
CA SER A 103 2.49 -5.94 -0.16
C SER A 103 2.06 -7.22 -0.85
N GLY A 104 0.81 -7.26 -1.28
CA GLY A 104 0.20 -8.31 -2.06
C GLY A 104 0.47 -8.11 -3.54
N GLU A 105 1.32 -8.93 -4.14
CA GLU A 105 1.35 -9.06 -5.60
C GLU A 105 0.11 -9.86 -6.01
N ASN A 106 -0.61 -9.40 -7.04
CA ASN A 106 -1.78 -10.08 -7.55
C ASN A 106 -1.60 -10.36 -9.04
N GLU A 107 -1.79 -11.62 -9.42
CA GLU A 107 -1.87 -12.05 -10.80
C GLU A 107 -3.28 -12.54 -11.08
N ALA A 108 -3.88 -12.08 -12.17
CA ALA A 108 -5.21 -12.49 -12.61
C ALA A 108 -5.19 -12.80 -14.10
N ILE A 109 -5.83 -13.89 -14.50
CA ILE A 109 -5.96 -14.36 -15.87
C ILE A 109 -7.43 -14.26 -16.25
N TYR A 110 -7.70 -13.66 -17.42
CA TYR A 110 -9.03 -13.57 -17.99
C TYR A 110 -9.04 -14.22 -19.38
N VAL A 111 -10.04 -15.06 -19.65
CA VAL A 111 -10.28 -15.67 -20.96
C VAL A 111 -11.65 -15.19 -21.44
N ASN A 112 -11.71 -14.60 -22.64
CA ASN A 112 -12.95 -14.03 -23.20
C ASN A 112 -13.64 -13.01 -22.27
N SER A 113 -12.85 -12.20 -21.54
CA SER A 113 -13.32 -11.24 -20.53
C SER A 113 -13.89 -11.85 -19.24
N GLU A 114 -13.79 -13.17 -19.05
CA GLU A 114 -14.19 -13.86 -17.83
C GLU A 114 -12.97 -14.25 -16.99
N PHE A 115 -13.03 -13.99 -15.68
CA PHE A 115 -11.95 -14.34 -14.76
C PHE A 115 -11.75 -15.86 -14.74
N SER A 116 -10.53 -16.30 -15.03
CA SER A 116 -10.17 -17.71 -15.24
C SER A 116 -9.17 -18.25 -14.21
N GLY A 117 -8.61 -17.38 -13.36
CA GLY A 117 -7.71 -17.78 -12.28
C GLY A 117 -6.80 -16.65 -11.81
N GLY A 118 -6.22 -16.81 -10.63
CA GLY A 118 -5.27 -15.82 -10.10
C GLY A 118 -4.48 -16.33 -8.91
N ASN A 119 -3.49 -15.55 -8.50
CA ASN A 119 -2.65 -15.82 -7.35
C ASN A 119 -2.42 -14.50 -6.59
N THR A 120 -2.51 -14.57 -5.26
CA THR A 120 -2.24 -13.42 -4.40
C THR A 120 -1.11 -13.76 -3.43
N GLY A 121 0.05 -13.13 -3.61
CA GLY A 121 1.23 -13.36 -2.78
C GLY A 121 1.35 -12.34 -1.66
N THR A 122 1.16 -12.74 -0.40
CA THR A 122 1.31 -11.88 0.79
C THR A 122 2.69 -11.96 1.45
N ALA A 123 3.62 -12.72 0.86
CA ALA A 123 4.91 -13.07 1.47
C ALA A 123 5.89 -11.88 1.60
N ARG A 124 5.67 -10.78 0.87
CA ARG A 124 6.54 -9.60 0.93
C ARG A 124 6.09 -8.72 2.09
N PHE A 125 6.95 -8.57 3.08
CA PHE A 125 6.70 -7.71 4.23
C PHE A 125 7.92 -6.84 4.55
N SER A 126 7.64 -5.73 5.23
CA SER A 126 8.60 -4.90 5.96
C SER A 126 8.12 -4.75 7.39
N LEU A 127 9.00 -5.05 8.34
CA LEU A 127 8.81 -4.89 9.78
C LEU A 127 9.66 -3.71 10.24
N TYR A 128 9.01 -2.68 10.75
CA TYR A 128 9.64 -1.49 11.32
C TYR A 128 9.84 -1.73 12.81
N VAL A 129 11.03 -2.21 13.18
CA VAL A 129 11.35 -2.53 14.58
C VAL A 129 11.63 -1.26 15.37
N SER A 130 12.26 -0.28 14.72
CA SER A 130 12.53 1.06 15.26
C SER A 130 12.89 2.00 14.09
N PRO A 131 13.01 3.33 14.33
CA PRO A 131 13.52 4.27 13.33
C PRO A 131 14.92 3.92 12.77
N TYR A 132 15.65 3.05 13.47
CA TYR A 132 17.01 2.62 13.15
C TYR A 132 17.08 1.26 12.45
N LEU A 133 16.01 0.46 12.45
CA LEU A 133 16.04 -0.91 11.95
C LEU A 133 14.73 -1.29 11.27
N VAL A 134 14.85 -1.64 9.99
CA VAL A 134 13.77 -2.24 9.21
C VAL A 134 14.20 -3.64 8.79
N ALA A 135 13.36 -4.64 9.05
CA ALA A 135 13.55 -6.01 8.60
C ALA A 135 12.55 -6.34 7.49
N GLY A 136 12.82 -7.35 6.68
CA GLY A 136 11.93 -7.78 5.62
C GLY A 136 12.12 -9.23 5.23
N GLN A 137 11.44 -9.60 4.16
CA GLN A 137 11.38 -10.97 3.66
C GLN A 137 12.78 -11.60 3.49
N GLY A 138 12.91 -12.87 3.90
CA GLY A 138 14.17 -13.62 3.79
C GLY A 138 15.26 -13.18 4.76
N GLY A 139 14.90 -12.48 5.85
CA GLY A 139 15.86 -12.01 6.86
C GLY A 139 16.71 -10.82 6.41
N LYS A 140 16.33 -10.17 5.31
CA LYS A 140 16.93 -8.90 4.88
C LYS A 140 16.65 -7.82 5.92
N TYR A 141 17.60 -6.95 6.16
CA TYR A 141 17.40 -5.81 7.04
C TYR A 141 18.21 -4.60 6.59
N THR A 142 17.77 -3.43 7.03
CA THR A 142 18.49 -2.17 6.87
C THR A 142 18.64 -1.52 8.24
N LYS A 143 19.88 -1.23 8.63
CA LYS A 143 20.19 -0.39 9.79
C LYS A 143 20.43 1.04 9.34
N HIS A 144 19.66 1.98 9.84
CA HIS A 144 19.80 3.41 9.56
C HIS A 144 20.64 4.07 10.66
N ILE A 145 21.62 4.89 10.24
CA ILE A 145 22.50 5.65 11.12
C ILE A 145 22.20 7.14 10.91
N TYR A 146 21.99 7.85 12.02
CA TYR A 146 21.60 9.24 12.03
C TYR A 146 22.63 10.10 12.75
N VAL A 147 22.71 11.37 12.37
CA VAL A 147 23.28 12.46 13.17
C VAL A 147 22.15 13.44 13.45
N GLY A 148 21.74 13.54 14.71
CA GLY A 148 20.49 14.22 15.06
C GLY A 148 19.29 13.55 14.38
N SER A 149 18.45 14.34 13.70
CA SER A 149 17.31 13.85 12.90
C SER A 149 17.67 13.45 11.47
N GLN A 150 18.90 13.70 11.01
CA GLN A 150 19.29 13.45 9.63
C GLN A 150 19.92 12.07 9.46
N ARG A 151 19.34 11.25 8.59
CA ARG A 151 19.91 9.97 8.20
C ARG A 151 21.14 10.19 7.34
N ILE A 152 22.29 9.71 7.79
CA ILE A 152 23.57 9.87 7.08
C ILE A 152 24.02 8.60 6.35
N VAL A 153 23.70 7.42 6.88
CA VAL A 153 24.11 6.13 6.30
C VAL A 153 23.02 5.08 6.51
N SER A 154 22.96 4.10 5.61
CA SER A 154 22.17 2.88 5.79
C SER A 154 23.00 1.65 5.47
N LYS A 155 23.09 0.72 6.42
CA LYS A 155 23.76 -0.57 6.23
C LYS A 155 22.73 -1.62 5.87
N LEU A 156 22.86 -2.21 4.68
CA LEU A 156 22.09 -3.36 4.26
C LEU A 156 22.72 -4.64 4.83
N GLY A 157 21.88 -5.60 5.21
CA GLY A 157 22.32 -6.92 5.64
C GLY A 157 21.24 -7.97 5.40
N ASP A 158 21.60 -9.22 5.60
CA ASP A 158 20.73 -10.39 5.49
C ASP A 158 20.87 -11.29 6.71
N LEU A 159 20.18 -12.43 6.69
CA LEU A 159 20.16 -13.36 7.80
C LEU A 159 21.57 -13.91 8.14
N ALA A 160 22.42 -14.13 7.13
CA ALA A 160 23.79 -14.61 7.32
C ALA A 160 24.70 -13.54 7.95
N SER A 161 24.36 -12.25 7.78
CA SER A 161 25.11 -11.12 8.32
C SER A 161 24.93 -10.91 9.84
N TYR A 162 24.00 -11.60 10.51
CA TYR A 162 23.73 -11.42 11.95
C TYR A 162 24.76 -12.06 12.90
N GLY A 163 25.63 -12.96 12.42
CA GLY A 163 26.56 -13.69 13.29
C GLY A 163 25.87 -14.83 14.03
N ALA A 164 25.85 -14.82 15.36
CA ALA A 164 25.09 -15.80 16.14
C ALA A 164 23.63 -15.81 15.70
N ASP A 165 23.10 -17.00 15.50
CA ASP A 165 21.78 -17.25 14.94
C ASP A 165 20.68 -16.44 15.64
N PRO A 166 20.07 -15.45 14.97
CA PRO A 166 19.01 -14.63 15.56
C PRO A 166 17.72 -15.44 15.82
N ARG A 167 17.65 -16.72 15.44
CA ARG A 167 16.55 -17.64 15.81
C ARG A 167 16.43 -17.89 17.31
N ARG A 168 17.35 -17.43 18.15
CA ARG A 168 17.07 -17.21 19.59
C ARG A 168 16.24 -15.94 19.76
N ILE A 169 15.06 -15.91 19.16
CA ILE A 169 13.98 -15.09 19.67
C ILE A 169 13.26 -16.02 20.64
N PRO A 170 13.39 -15.85 21.97
CA PRO A 170 12.39 -16.38 22.88
C PRO A 170 11.07 -15.82 22.35
N TYR A 171 10.21 -16.69 21.82
CA TYR A 171 8.89 -16.25 21.37
C TYR A 171 8.28 -15.46 22.52
N ALA A 172 7.86 -14.22 22.26
CA ALA A 172 7.21 -13.41 23.28
C ALA A 172 6.07 -14.25 23.89
N GLY A 173 6.13 -14.43 25.21
CA GLY A 173 5.20 -15.27 25.96
C GLY A 173 5.46 -16.78 26.01
N ASN A 174 6.69 -17.23 25.72
CA ASN A 174 7.12 -18.62 25.97
C ASN A 174 8.01 -18.76 27.23
N GLU A 175 8.65 -17.68 27.67
CA GLU A 175 9.55 -17.65 28.84
C GLU A 175 9.21 -16.55 29.86
N ALA A 176 8.21 -15.71 29.59
CA ALA A 176 7.76 -14.67 30.51
C ALA A 176 6.54 -15.16 31.31
N ASP A 177 6.67 -15.22 32.63
CA ASP A 177 5.55 -15.57 33.52
C ASP A 177 4.36 -14.62 33.27
N GLY A 178 3.20 -15.20 32.94
CA GLY A 178 1.92 -14.49 32.84
C GLY A 178 1.52 -13.95 31.46
N VAL A 179 2.31 -14.17 30.40
CA VAL A 179 1.91 -13.83 29.03
C VAL A 179 2.07 -15.07 28.15
N THR A 180 0.99 -15.63 27.63
CA THR A 180 1.04 -16.68 26.59
C THR A 180 0.51 -16.08 25.30
N VAL A 181 1.29 -16.15 24.23
CA VAL A 181 0.87 -15.66 22.91
C VAL A 181 0.43 -16.82 22.04
N ASP A 182 -0.85 -16.86 21.67
CA ASP A 182 -1.35 -17.78 20.66
C ASP A 182 -1.01 -17.26 19.26
N TYR A 183 0.13 -17.70 18.75
CA TYR A 183 0.60 -17.33 17.42
C TYR A 183 -0.30 -17.83 16.29
N LYS A 184 -0.98 -18.96 16.48
CA LYS A 184 -1.87 -19.52 15.46
C LYS A 184 -3.11 -18.65 15.32
N VAL A 185 -3.72 -18.26 16.42
CA VAL A 185 -4.87 -17.34 16.43
C VAL A 185 -4.46 -15.98 15.87
N LYS A 186 -3.31 -15.43 16.28
CA LYS A 186 -2.82 -14.14 15.74
C LYS A 186 -2.61 -14.19 14.23
N TYR A 187 -2.02 -15.28 13.72
CA TYR A 187 -1.84 -15.47 12.28
C TYR A 187 -3.18 -15.55 11.55
N SER A 188 -4.14 -16.32 12.05
CA SER A 188 -5.49 -16.40 11.45
C SER A 188 -6.23 -15.06 11.46
N GLN A 189 -6.12 -14.28 12.53
CA GLN A 189 -6.70 -12.93 12.61
C GLN A 189 -6.04 -11.96 11.62
N GLN A 190 -4.71 -12.01 11.48
CA GLN A 190 -4.00 -11.20 10.50
C GLN A 190 -4.45 -11.54 9.07
N LEU A 191 -4.53 -12.83 8.75
CA LEU A 191 -4.98 -13.29 7.44
C LEU A 191 -6.42 -12.85 7.16
N GLN A 192 -7.31 -12.90 8.16
CA GLN A 192 -8.68 -12.41 8.01
C GLN A 192 -8.71 -10.91 7.74
N SER A 193 -7.91 -10.11 8.46
CA SER A 193 -7.80 -8.67 8.21
C SER A 193 -7.33 -8.36 6.78
N ILE A 194 -6.41 -9.16 6.22
CA ILE A 194 -5.99 -9.03 4.82
C ILE A 194 -7.17 -9.36 3.90
N LYS A 195 -7.85 -10.47 4.10
CA LYS A 195 -9.02 -10.87 3.30
C LYS A 195 -10.12 -9.80 3.32
N ASP A 196 -10.36 -9.18 4.47
CA ASP A 196 -11.34 -8.10 4.63
C ASP A 196 -10.93 -6.84 3.86
N ASN A 197 -9.62 -6.51 3.82
CA ASN A 197 -9.12 -5.39 3.01
C ASN A 197 -9.31 -5.64 1.50
N TYR A 198 -8.99 -6.85 1.02
CA TYR A 198 -9.23 -7.22 -0.39
C TYR A 198 -10.72 -7.11 -0.74
N LYS A 199 -11.59 -7.64 0.12
CA LYS A 199 -13.05 -7.55 -0.04
C LYS A 199 -13.54 -6.10 -0.07
N ALA A 200 -13.00 -5.23 0.79
CA ALA A 200 -13.37 -3.81 0.82
C ALA A 200 -13.01 -3.07 -0.49
N PHE A 201 -12.06 -3.59 -1.26
CA PHE A 201 -11.68 -3.05 -2.56
C PHE A 201 -12.33 -3.75 -3.75
N ASP A 202 -13.26 -4.69 -3.50
CA ASP A 202 -13.83 -5.58 -4.51
C ASP A 202 -12.75 -6.38 -5.27
N GLN A 203 -11.62 -6.64 -4.63
CA GLN A 203 -10.52 -7.44 -5.19
C GLN A 203 -10.60 -8.89 -4.68
N PRO A 204 -10.41 -9.89 -5.55
CA PRO A 204 -10.34 -11.28 -5.12
C PRO A 204 -9.04 -11.53 -4.34
N TYR A 205 -9.14 -12.27 -3.23
CA TYR A 205 -7.98 -12.82 -2.54
C TYR A 205 -7.78 -14.28 -2.96
N ASN A 206 -6.75 -14.54 -3.77
CA ASN A 206 -6.44 -15.86 -4.32
C ASN A 206 -5.21 -16.52 -3.66
N GLY A 207 -4.85 -16.08 -2.46
CA GLY A 207 -3.74 -16.65 -1.70
C GLY A 207 -4.08 -18.06 -1.22
N LYS A 208 -3.13 -19.00 -1.35
CA LYS A 208 -3.22 -20.33 -0.76
C LYS A 208 -2.48 -20.31 0.57
N ASP A 209 -3.19 -20.68 1.63
CA ASP A 209 -2.64 -20.79 3.00
C ASP A 209 -1.60 -21.92 3.10
#